data_AF-A0A535TKH2-F1
#
_entry.id   AF-A0A535TKH2-F1
#
_cell.length_a   1.000
_cell.length_b   1.000
_cell.length_c   1.000
_cell.angle_alpha   90.00
_cell.angle_beta   90.00
_cell.angle_gamma   90.00
#
_symmetry.space_group_name_H-M   'P 1'
#
loop_
_entity.id
_entity.type
_entity.pdbx_description
1 polymer ?
#
loop_
_entity_poly.entity_id
_entity_poly.type
_entity_poly.pdbx_seq_one_letter_code
_entity_poly.pdbx_strand_id
1 'polypeptide(L)'
;METRNRGQGSVSSAPVGTESATARASKWEALANSPEFRRLITAKRNFIIPATIFFLVYYFALPLGNGLAPRLMNTKIIGNINLAYLFALSEFVMAWILAA
;
A
#
# COMPACT_ATOMS: atom_id res chain seq x y z
N MET A 1 -32.31 -62.66 -17.48
CA MET A 1 -31.45 -61.61 -18.07
C MET A 1 -32.36 -60.40 -18.22
N GLU A 2 -32.38 -59.38 -17.37
CA GLU A 2 -31.28 -58.52 -16.92
C GLU A 2 -31.68 -57.81 -15.62
N THR A 3 -30.83 -57.88 -14.59
CA THR A 3 -30.92 -57.09 -13.37
C THR A 3 -30.40 -55.68 -13.66
N ARG A 4 -31.29 -54.70 -13.88
CA ARG A 4 -30.88 -53.29 -13.99
C ARG A 4 -30.62 -52.70 -12.61
N ASN A 5 -29.50 -53.12 -12.02
CA ASN A 5 -28.84 -52.47 -10.91
C ASN A 5 -28.33 -51.09 -11.39
N ARG A 6 -29.20 -50.07 -11.39
CA ARG A 6 -28.76 -48.68 -11.38
C ARG A 6 -28.23 -48.39 -9.99
N GLY A 7 -26.96 -48.74 -9.80
CA GLY A 7 -26.17 -48.25 -8.70
C GLY A 7 -26.41 -46.76 -8.54
N GLN A 8 -26.79 -46.40 -7.33
CA GLN A 8 -26.72 -45.05 -6.80
C GLN A 8 -25.41 -44.44 -7.28
N GLY A 9 -25.50 -43.47 -8.18
CA GLY A 9 -24.43 -42.52 -8.38
C GLY A 9 -24.29 -41.79 -7.06
N SER A 10 -23.34 -42.24 -6.25
CA SER A 10 -22.89 -41.57 -5.05
C SER A 10 -22.37 -40.21 -5.48
N VAL A 11 -23.27 -39.22 -5.55
CA VAL A 11 -22.88 -37.82 -5.52
C VAL A 11 -22.32 -37.64 -4.12
N SER A 12 -21.01 -37.91 -4.00
CA SER A 12 -20.25 -37.72 -2.79
C SER A 12 -20.40 -36.25 -2.39
N SER A 13 -21.28 -36.00 -1.44
CA SER A 13 -21.44 -34.73 -0.76
C SER A 13 -20.27 -34.54 0.21
N ALA A 14 -19.05 -34.46 -0.33
CA ALA A 14 -17.89 -33.99 0.40
C ALA A 14 -18.09 -32.50 0.73
N PRO A 15 -17.61 -32.00 1.90
CA PRO A 15 -17.82 -30.62 2.31
C PRO A 15 -17.03 -29.67 1.39
N VAL A 16 -17.71 -29.13 0.37
CA VAL A 16 -17.16 -28.25 -0.67
C VAL A 16 -16.49 -26.96 -0.12
N GLY A 17 -16.67 -26.63 1.15
CA GLY A 17 -16.26 -25.33 1.72
C GLY A 17 -14.89 -25.26 2.42
N THR A 18 -14.40 -26.36 3.01
CA THR A 18 -13.36 -26.23 4.06
C THR A 18 -11.98 -26.70 3.61
N GLU A 19 -11.86 -27.85 2.95
CA GLU A 19 -10.56 -28.36 2.49
C GLU A 19 -9.95 -27.48 1.40
N SER A 20 -10.77 -26.98 0.48
CA SER A 20 -10.32 -26.12 -0.62
C SER A 20 -9.93 -24.71 -0.15
N ALA A 21 -10.49 -24.22 0.96
CA ALA A 21 -10.09 -22.95 1.58
C ALA A 21 -8.77 -23.08 2.34
N THR A 22 -8.60 -24.14 3.15
CA THR A 22 -7.37 -24.42 3.88
C THR A 22 -6.21 -24.75 2.95
N ALA A 23 -6.44 -25.51 1.88
CA ALA A 23 -5.43 -25.80 0.86
C ALA A 23 -5.03 -24.56 0.04
N ARG A 24 -5.97 -23.63 -0.20
CA ARG A 24 -5.62 -22.33 -0.78
C ARG A 24 -4.78 -21.51 0.19
N ALA A 25 -5.18 -21.42 1.46
CA ALA A 25 -4.44 -20.69 2.50
C ALA A 25 -3.00 -21.21 2.64
N SER A 26 -2.78 -22.52 2.72
CA SER A 26 -1.44 -23.10 2.82
C SER A 26 -0.59 -22.86 1.57
N LYS A 27 -1.20 -22.91 0.38
CA LYS A 27 -0.54 -22.56 -0.88
C LYS A 27 -0.13 -21.08 -0.92
N TRP A 28 -0.97 -20.18 -0.40
CA TRP A 28 -0.64 -18.76 -0.28
C TRP A 28 0.50 -18.52 0.72
N GLU A 29 0.51 -19.23 1.86
CA GLU A 29 1.61 -19.18 2.84
C GLU A 29 2.93 -19.69 2.26
N ALA A 30 2.90 -20.78 1.48
CA ALA A 30 4.06 -21.30 0.77
C ALA A 30 4.59 -20.29 -0.27
N LEU A 31 3.70 -19.64 -1.02
CA LEU A 31 4.07 -18.58 -1.98
C LEU A 31 4.63 -17.35 -1.28
N ALA A 32 4.03 -16.92 -0.16
CA ALA A 32 4.47 -15.76 0.61
C ALA A 32 5.86 -15.98 1.25
N ASN A 33 6.18 -17.23 1.58
CA ASN A 33 7.51 -17.61 2.05
C ASN A 33 8.53 -17.86 0.94
N SER A 34 8.11 -17.82 -0.34
CA SER A 34 9.05 -17.95 -1.45
C SER A 34 10.07 -16.80 -1.46
N PRO A 35 11.35 -17.10 -1.75
CA PRO A 35 12.40 -16.09 -1.77
C PRO A 35 12.18 -15.03 -2.86
N GLU A 36 11.51 -15.40 -3.96
CA GLU A 36 11.16 -14.48 -5.05
C GLU A 36 10.13 -13.43 -4.61
N PHE A 37 9.08 -13.85 -3.92
CA PHE A 37 8.05 -12.95 -3.39
C PHE A 37 8.63 -11.97 -2.35
N ARG A 38 9.50 -12.46 -1.46
CA ARG A 38 10.22 -11.60 -0.49
C ARG A 38 11.11 -10.57 -1.17
N ARG A 39 11.74 -10.92 -2.29
CA ARG A 39 12.59 -9.99 -3.07
C ARG A 39 11.77 -8.86 -3.67
N LEU A 40 10.58 -9.17 -4.21
CA LEU A 40 9.63 -8.19 -4.74
C LEU A 40 9.10 -7.26 -3.64
N ILE A 41 8.69 -7.82 -2.49
CA ILE A 41 8.21 -7.03 -1.34
C ILE A 41 9.32 -6.13 -0.80
N THR A 42 10.56 -6.62 -0.72
CA THR A 42 11.70 -5.83 -0.23
C THR A 42 12.03 -4.69 -1.19
N ALA A 43 11.99 -4.93 -2.50
CA ALA A 43 12.20 -3.89 -3.51
C ALA A 43 11.11 -2.79 -3.40
N LYS A 44 9.83 -3.18 -3.31
CA LYS A 44 8.71 -2.25 -3.11
C LYS A 44 8.85 -1.45 -1.82
N ARG A 45 9.22 -2.12 -0.72
CA ARG A 45 9.41 -1.48 0.58
C ARG A 45 10.55 -0.48 0.57
N ASN A 46 11.66 -0.80 -0.08
CA ASN A 46 12.82 0.09 -0.17
C ASN A 46 12.55 1.34 -1.01
N PHE A 47 11.53 1.32 -1.87
CA PHE A 47 11.04 2.52 -2.54
C PHE A 47 10.06 3.31 -1.66
N ILE A 48 9.05 2.64 -1.09
CA ILE A 48 7.96 3.29 -0.37
C ILE A 48 8.39 3.86 0.99
N ILE A 49 9.24 3.15 1.74
CA ILE A 49 9.66 3.59 3.09
C ILE A 49 10.37 4.95 3.04
N PRO A 50 11.46 5.15 2.27
CA PRO A 50 12.13 6.45 2.24
C PRO A 50 11.20 7.54 1.70
N ALA A 51 10.36 7.22 0.73
CA ALA A 51 9.37 8.12 0.17
C ALA A 51 8.33 8.57 1.23
N THR A 52 7.89 7.66 2.09
CA THR A 52 6.98 7.94 3.21
C THR A 52 7.65 8.76 4.31
N ILE A 53 8.92 8.46 4.66
CA ILE A 53 9.68 9.25 5.62
C ILE A 53 9.87 10.68 5.11
N PHE A 54 10.27 10.82 3.84
CA PHE A 54 10.40 12.12 3.19
C PHE A 54 9.07 12.88 3.19
N PHE A 55 7.97 12.21 2.81
CA PHE A 55 6.62 12.79 2.85
C PHE A 55 6.26 13.29 4.25
N LEU A 56 6.48 12.49 5.29
CA LEU A 56 6.18 12.88 6.67
C LEU A 56 6.99 14.10 7.11
N VAL A 57 8.31 14.09 6.87
CA VAL A 57 9.18 15.23 7.19
C VAL A 57 8.72 16.48 6.45
N TYR A 58 8.38 16.34 5.17
CA TYR A 58 7.95 17.44 4.33
C TYR A 58 6.59 18.01 4.77
N TYR A 59 5.62 17.16 5.07
CA TYR A 59 4.31 17.54 5.58
C TYR A 59 4.41 18.29 6.92
N PHE A 60 5.27 17.82 7.83
CA PHE A 60 5.48 18.50 9.12
C PHE A 60 6.34 19.75 9.01
N ALA A 61 7.04 19.98 7.90
CA ALA A 61 7.88 21.16 7.73
C ALA A 61 7.08 22.46 7.73
N LEU A 62 5.80 22.46 7.31
CA LEU A 62 4.94 23.65 7.38
C LEU A 62 4.61 24.04 8.84
N PRO A 63 4.04 23.16 9.69
CA PRO A 63 3.81 23.44 11.11
C PRO A 63 5.10 23.78 11.87
N LEU A 64 6.18 23.01 11.64
CA LEU A 64 7.49 23.26 12.26
C LEU A 64 8.07 24.60 11.82
N GLY A 65 8.00 24.92 10.53
CA GLY A 65 8.46 26.19 9.98
C GLY A 65 7.67 27.36 10.54
N ASN A 66 6.36 27.23 10.71
CA ASN A 66 5.52 28.27 11.29
C ASN A 66 5.78 28.47 12.80
N GLY A 67 6.15 27.41 13.53
CA GLY A 67 6.48 27.47 14.96
C GLY A 67 7.91 27.93 15.26
N LEU A 68 8.90 27.40 14.55
CA LEU A 68 10.33 27.65 14.79
C LEU A 68 10.84 28.89 14.05
N ALA A 69 10.31 29.16 12.85
CA ALA A 69 10.76 30.26 12.00
C ALA A 69 9.58 31.01 11.35
N PRO A 70 8.63 31.56 12.15
CA PRO A 70 7.48 32.31 11.62
C PRO A 70 7.90 33.47 10.72
N ARG A 71 9.09 34.06 10.96
CA ARG A 71 9.66 35.12 10.12
C ARG A 71 10.03 34.65 8.71
N LEU A 72 10.49 33.39 8.57
CA LEU A 72 10.81 32.78 7.28
C LEU A 72 9.52 32.42 6.51
N MET A 73 8.56 31.80 7.20
CA MET A 73 7.24 31.46 6.60
C MET A 73 6.44 32.70 6.16
N ASN A 74 6.56 33.81 6.88
CA ASN A 74 5.93 35.09 6.53
C ASN A 74 6.78 35.96 5.58
N THR A 75 7.90 35.44 5.07
CA THR A 75 8.69 36.14 4.06
C THR A 75 7.86 36.24 2.78
N LYS A 76 7.51 37.47 2.40
CA LYS A 76 6.74 37.77 1.19
C LYS A 76 7.63 37.59 -0.04
N ILE A 77 7.13 36.86 -1.03
CA ILE A 77 7.85 36.57 -2.28
C ILE A 77 7.31 37.47 -3.39
N ILE A 78 6.00 37.40 -3.67
CA ILE A 78 5.34 38.24 -4.69
C ILE A 78 4.04 38.78 -4.09
N GLY A 79 3.96 40.11 -3.92
CA GLY A 79 2.80 40.78 -3.33
C GLY A 79 2.44 40.24 -1.94
N ASN A 80 1.24 39.67 -1.79
CA ASN A 80 0.74 39.09 -0.55
C ASN A 80 1.05 37.59 -0.41
N ILE A 81 1.72 36.97 -1.39
CA ILE A 81 2.11 35.56 -1.35
C ILE A 81 3.40 35.44 -0.53
N ASN A 82 3.31 34.75 0.60
CA ASN A 82 4.45 34.38 1.43
C ASN A 82 4.98 32.98 1.11
N LEU A 83 6.11 32.64 1.71
CA LEU A 83 6.75 31.34 1.55
C LEU A 83 5.85 30.18 1.99
N ALA A 84 4.96 30.38 2.97
CA ALA A 84 4.00 29.36 3.40
C ALA A 84 3.04 28.95 2.27
N TYR A 85 2.55 29.90 1.48
CA TYR A 85 1.70 29.59 0.32
C TYR A 85 2.45 28.81 -0.77
N LEU A 86 3.71 29.16 -1.02
CA LEU A 86 4.57 28.41 -1.96
C LEU A 86 4.81 26.99 -1.46
N PHE A 87 5.09 26.83 -0.17
CA PHE A 87 5.30 25.54 0.45
C PHE A 87 4.05 24.65 0.35
N ALA A 88 2.87 25.23 0.63
CA ALA A 88 1.60 24.55 0.49
C ALA A 88 1.32 24.12 -0.97
N LEU A 89 1.67 24.95 -1.96
CA LEU A 89 1.55 24.56 -3.38
C LEU A 89 2.50 23.42 -3.74
N SER A 90 3.74 23.45 -3.23
CA SER A 90 4.71 22.38 -3.51
C SER A 90 4.32 21.03 -2.91
N GLU A 91 3.46 20.97 -1.89
CA GLU A 91 2.91 19.69 -1.41
C GLU A 91 2.13 18.94 -2.50
N PHE A 92 1.38 19.65 -3.36
CA PHE A 92 0.66 19.02 -4.47
C PHE A 92 1.60 18.43 -5.51
N VAL A 93 2.65 19.18 -5.87
CA VAL A 93 3.67 18.72 -6.82
C VAL A 93 4.42 17.52 -6.24
N MET A 94 4.76 17.56 -4.96
CA MET A 94 5.41 16.46 -4.24
C MET A 94 4.53 15.21 -4.25
N ALA A 95 3.23 15.34 -3.98
CA ALA A 95 2.30 14.21 -4.00
C ALA A 95 2.22 13.55 -5.39
N TRP A 96 2.24 14.34 -6.46
CA TRP A 96 2.31 13.78 -7.82
C TRP A 96 3.64 13.08 -8.10
N ILE A 97 4.78 13.61 -7.67
CA ILE A 97 6.08 12.94 -7.81
C ILE A 97 6.12 11.62 -7.04
N LEU A 98 5.48 11.56 -5.87
CA LEU A 98 5.39 10.34 -5.08
C LEU A 98 4.46 9.29 -5.71
N ALA A 99 3.42 9.74 -6.40
CA ALA A 99 2.41 8.89 -7.04
C ALA A 99 2.81 8.40 -8.43
N ALA A 100 3.67 9.15 -9.14
CA ALA A 100 4.21 8.81 -10.46
C ALA A 100 5.30 7.73 -10.37
#